data_AF-A0A970R4W2-F1
#
_entry.id   AF-A0A970R4W2-F1
#
_cell.length_a   1.000
_cell.length_b   1.000
_cell.length_c   1.000
_cell.angle_alpha   90.00
_cell.angle_beta   90.00
_cell.angle_gamma   90.00
#
_symmetry.space_group_name_H-M   'P 1'
#
loop_
_entity.id
_entity.type
_entity.pdbx_description
1 polymer ?
#
loop_
_entity_poly.entity_id
_entity_poly.type
_entity_poly.pdbx_seq_one_letter_code
_entity_poly.pdbx_strand_id
1 'polypeptide(L)'
;MKRHNKYLVVLLLLLSSSQLTAQSTWKHQNSGVDFDLKAVDFIDPQEGIAVGMFGTILHTLDGGTTWTKIDLGINNALNDVQYVNRHRIIIGGDQGLIIYSPDGEKS
;
A
#
# COMPACT_ATOMS: atom_id res chain seq x y z
N MET A 1 52.15 -39.33 -19.47
CA MET A 1 51.46 -38.02 -19.33
C MET A 1 49.96 -38.25 -19.20
N LYS A 2 49.40 -37.95 -18.01
CA LYS A 2 48.01 -38.21 -17.61
C LYS A 2 47.02 -37.41 -18.46
N ARG A 3 46.15 -38.08 -19.22
CA ARG A 3 44.93 -37.46 -19.78
C ARG A 3 43.97 -37.23 -18.61
N HIS A 4 43.85 -35.99 -18.17
CA HIS A 4 42.96 -35.60 -17.08
C HIS A 4 41.51 -35.59 -17.55
N ASN A 5 40.69 -36.15 -16.68
CA ASN A 5 39.27 -36.43 -16.78
C ASN A 5 38.48 -35.10 -16.92
N LYS A 6 38.15 -34.69 -18.14
CA LYS A 6 37.35 -33.47 -18.42
C LYS A 6 35.91 -33.53 -17.86
N TYR A 7 35.52 -34.67 -17.28
CA TYR A 7 34.22 -34.87 -16.63
C TYR A 7 34.12 -34.26 -15.23
N LEU A 8 35.20 -33.72 -14.64
CA LEU A 8 35.13 -33.07 -13.32
C LEU A 8 34.44 -31.69 -13.36
N VAL A 9 34.51 -30.99 -14.49
CA VAL A 9 33.81 -29.70 -14.69
C VAL A 9 32.32 -29.88 -14.99
N VAL A 10 31.89 -31.11 -15.30
CA VAL A 10 30.47 -31.48 -15.47
C VAL A 10 29.74 -31.57 -14.11
N LEU A 11 30.44 -31.58 -12.96
CA LEU A 11 29.81 -31.72 -11.64
C LEU A 11 29.53 -30.41 -10.88
N LEU A 12 29.99 -29.24 -11.34
CA LEU A 12 29.83 -27.95 -10.64
C LEU A 12 28.88 -26.94 -11.31
N LEU A 13 28.26 -27.28 -12.45
CA LEU A 13 27.27 -26.42 -13.12
C LEU A 13 25.82 -26.95 -13.07
N LEU A 14 25.56 -27.98 -12.26
CA LEU A 14 24.22 -28.53 -12.02
C LEU A 14 23.43 -27.80 -10.91
N LEU A 15 23.80 -26.56 -10.54
CA LEU A 15 23.21 -25.83 -9.42
C LEU A 15 22.80 -24.38 -9.74
N SER A 16 22.50 -24.05 -10.99
CA SER A 16 21.87 -22.76 -11.31
C SER A 16 20.45 -22.92 -11.85
N SER A 17 19.55 -22.18 -11.23
CA SER A 17 18.23 -21.79 -11.74
C SER A 17 17.17 -22.89 -11.85
N SER A 18 16.67 -23.32 -10.71
CA SER A 18 15.24 -23.11 -10.47
C SER A 18 15.03 -22.86 -8.99
N GLN A 19 15.17 -21.60 -8.58
CA GLN A 19 14.50 -21.18 -7.37
C GLN A 19 13.01 -21.37 -7.66
N LEU A 20 12.37 -22.34 -6.99
CA LEU A 20 10.92 -22.43 -6.93
C LEU A 20 10.43 -21.16 -6.22
N THR A 21 10.15 -20.09 -6.96
CA THR A 21 9.47 -18.93 -6.38
C THR A 21 7.99 -19.22 -6.36
N ALA A 22 7.55 -19.78 -5.25
CA ALA A 22 6.18 -19.60 -4.80
C ALA A 22 6.21 -19.07 -3.36
N GLN A 23 7.03 -18.04 -3.11
CA GLN A 23 6.95 -17.29 -1.88
C GLN A 23 5.90 -16.21 -2.06
N SER A 24 4.82 -16.27 -1.28
CA SER A 24 3.74 -15.29 -1.27
C SER A 24 4.31 -13.87 -1.31
N THR A 25 3.95 -13.11 -2.35
CA THR A 25 4.42 -11.72 -2.57
C THR A 25 3.73 -10.71 -1.64
N TRP A 26 2.75 -11.15 -0.85
CA TRP A 26 2.03 -10.31 0.09
C TRP A 26 2.83 -10.11 1.38
N LYS A 27 3.06 -8.85 1.74
CA LYS A 27 3.62 -8.44 3.02
C LYS A 27 2.56 -7.69 3.81
N HIS A 28 2.33 -8.10 5.05
CA HIS A 28 1.50 -7.33 5.96
C HIS A 28 2.17 -6.00 6.26
N GLN A 29 1.41 -4.91 6.14
CA GLN A 29 1.89 -3.58 6.43
C GLN A 29 1.12 -2.97 7.59
N ASN A 30 1.85 -2.45 8.57
CA ASN A 30 1.22 -1.83 9.73
C ASN A 30 0.66 -0.46 9.33
N SER A 31 -0.65 -0.28 9.53
CA SER A 31 -1.38 0.96 9.27
C SER A 31 -1.29 1.97 10.42
N GLY A 32 -0.84 1.54 11.60
CA GLY A 32 -0.80 2.35 12.82
C GLY A 32 -2.15 2.48 13.54
N VAL A 33 -3.17 1.71 13.13
CA VAL A 33 -4.51 1.71 13.75
C VAL A 33 -5.06 0.28 13.89
N ASP A 34 -5.89 0.07 14.92
CA ASP A 34 -6.54 -1.22 15.21
C ASP A 34 -8.01 -1.28 14.75
N PHE A 35 -8.43 -0.30 13.94
CA PHE A 35 -9.79 -0.19 13.43
C PHE A 35 -9.90 -0.68 11.99
N ASP A 36 -11.08 -1.17 11.60
CA ASP A 36 -11.35 -1.58 10.22
C ASP A 36 -11.13 -0.40 9.26
N LEU A 37 -10.27 -0.62 8.28
CA LEU A 37 -10.20 0.19 7.07
C LEU A 37 -11.23 -0.32 6.06
N LYS A 38 -11.94 0.59 5.39
CA LYS A 38 -13.06 0.28 4.49
C LYS A 38 -12.71 0.53 3.03
N ALA A 39 -11.87 1.52 2.74
CA ALA A 39 -11.42 1.83 1.39
C ALA A 39 -10.01 2.43 1.38
N VAL A 40 -9.34 2.30 0.24
CA VAL A 40 -8.04 2.90 -0.06
C VAL A 40 -8.01 3.32 -1.52
N ASP A 41 -7.43 4.47 -1.81
CA ASP A 41 -7.19 4.94 -3.17
C ASP A 41 -5.82 5.62 -3.27
N PHE A 42 -5.23 5.59 -4.47
CA PHE A 42 -3.90 6.12 -4.76
C PHE A 42 -3.97 7.07 -5.96
N ILE A 43 -3.44 8.29 -5.81
CA ILE A 43 -3.35 9.24 -6.93
C ILE A 43 -2.18 8.90 -7.87
N ASP A 44 -1.14 8.25 -7.32
CA ASP A 44 -0.01 7.69 -8.04
C ASP A 44 0.63 6.55 -7.20
N PRO A 45 1.66 5.83 -7.69
CA PRO A 45 2.23 4.70 -6.95
C PRO A 45 2.84 5.04 -5.58
N GLN A 46 3.06 6.31 -5.26
CA GLN A 46 3.69 6.75 -4.02
C GLN A 46 2.69 7.33 -3.03
N GLU A 47 1.70 8.09 -3.50
CA GLU A 47 0.76 8.82 -2.66
C GLU A 47 -0.64 8.17 -2.65
N GLY A 48 -1.14 7.89 -1.45
CA GLY A 48 -2.45 7.27 -1.26
C GLY A 48 -3.12 7.62 0.07
N ILE A 49 -4.42 7.35 0.14
CA ILE A 49 -5.26 7.61 1.30
C ILE A 49 -6.10 6.36 1.61
N ALA A 50 -6.24 6.03 2.88
CA ALA A 50 -7.13 4.98 3.36
C ALA A 50 -8.11 5.55 4.38
N VAL A 51 -9.35 5.06 4.39
CA VAL A 51 -10.40 5.51 5.28
C VAL A 51 -11.07 4.34 5.99
N GLY A 52 -11.69 4.58 7.14
CA GLY A 52 -12.31 3.50 7.92
C GLY A 52 -13.20 3.93 9.07
N MET A 53 -13.39 3.00 10.00
CA MET A 53 -14.24 3.18 11.19
C MET A 53 -13.74 4.33 12.07
N PHE A 54 -14.67 4.92 12.85
CA PHE A 54 -14.37 6.00 13.80
C PHE A 54 -13.67 7.21 13.15
N GLY A 55 -14.07 7.56 11.93
CA GLY A 55 -13.47 8.66 11.16
C GLY A 55 -12.00 8.47 10.83
N THR A 56 -11.50 7.24 10.81
CA THR A 56 -10.10 6.96 10.48
C THR A 56 -9.79 7.44 9.07
N ILE A 57 -8.79 8.31 8.94
CA ILE A 57 -8.17 8.71 7.69
C ILE A 57 -6.66 8.52 7.83
N LEU A 58 -6.05 7.81 6.90
CA LEU A 58 -4.61 7.56 6.83
C LEU A 58 -4.07 8.03 5.49
N HIS A 59 -2.88 8.62 5.49
CA HIS A 59 -2.20 9.09 4.28
C HIS A 59 -0.79 8.49 4.20
N THR A 60 -0.36 8.15 3.00
CA THR A 60 0.98 7.64 2.69
C THR A 60 1.61 8.45 1.56
N LEU A 61 2.93 8.57 1.59
CA LEU A 61 3.76 9.22 0.56
C LEU A 61 4.87 8.29 0.04
N ASP A 62 4.89 7.03 0.47
CA ASP A 62 5.93 6.04 0.18
C ASP A 62 5.37 4.69 -0.31
N GLY A 63 4.23 4.75 -1.01
CA GLY A 63 3.59 3.58 -1.62
C GLY A 63 2.91 2.66 -0.60
N GLY A 64 2.51 3.21 0.55
CA GLY A 64 1.87 2.47 1.62
C GLY A 64 2.86 1.78 2.57
N THR A 65 4.16 2.08 2.48
CA THR A 65 5.16 1.55 3.43
C THR A 65 4.98 2.19 4.80
N THR A 66 4.59 3.45 4.89
CA THR A 66 4.22 4.11 6.13
C THR A 66 2.90 4.85 5.95
N TRP A 67 2.11 4.90 7.02
CA TRP A 67 0.81 5.56 7.07
C TRP A 67 0.79 6.56 8.22
N THR A 68 0.33 7.77 7.94
CA THR A 68 0.15 8.84 8.93
C THR A 68 -1.34 9.11 9.10
N LYS A 69 -1.83 9.11 10.34
CA LYS A 69 -3.23 9.41 10.63
C LYS A 69 -3.51 10.90 10.47
N ILE A 70 -4.58 11.24 9.76
CA ILE A 70 -5.16 12.58 9.68
C ILE A 70 -6.38 12.59 10.59
N ASP A 71 -6.38 13.45 11.61
CA ASP A 71 -7.50 13.60 12.53
C ASP A 71 -8.30 14.86 12.17
N LEU A 72 -9.56 14.67 11.79
CA LEU A 72 -10.51 15.74 11.49
C LEU A 72 -11.62 15.86 12.56
N GLY A 73 -11.53 15.12 13.67
CA GLY A 73 -12.56 15.09 14.72
C GLY A 73 -13.86 14.40 14.30
N ILE A 74 -13.81 13.57 13.25
CA ILE A 74 -14.95 12.83 12.72
C ILE A 74 -15.04 11.49 13.42
N ASN A 75 -16.25 11.07 13.80
CA ASN A 75 -16.48 9.80 14.49
C ASN A 75 -17.35 8.82 13.69
N ASN A 76 -17.98 9.29 12.61
CA ASN A 76 -18.75 8.44 11.70
C ASN A 76 -17.80 7.49 10.94
N ALA A 77 -18.29 6.30 10.58
CA ALA A 77 -17.53 5.44 9.68
C ALA A 77 -17.41 6.10 8.31
N LEU A 78 -16.20 6.05 7.76
CA LEU A 78 -15.90 6.46 6.39
C LEU A 78 -15.82 5.18 5.56
N ASN A 79 -16.67 5.10 4.54
CA ASN A 79 -16.96 3.86 3.83
C ASN A 79 -16.24 3.78 2.48
N ASP A 80 -15.98 4.93 1.86
CA ASP A 80 -15.36 4.99 0.54
C ASP A 80 -14.53 6.26 0.38
N VAL A 81 -13.51 6.20 -0.49
CA VAL A 81 -12.63 7.34 -0.81
C VAL A 81 -12.22 7.30 -2.28
N GLN A 82 -12.20 8.48 -2.90
CA GLN A 82 -11.73 8.65 -4.26
C GLN A 82 -10.87 9.90 -4.39
N TYR A 83 -9.67 9.76 -4.95
CA TYR A 83 -8.95 10.86 -5.55
C TYR A 83 -9.66 11.27 -6.85
N VAL A 84 -10.11 12.52 -6.90
CA VAL A 84 -10.61 13.14 -8.14
C VAL A 84 -9.43 13.69 -8.95
N ASN A 85 -8.44 14.24 -8.27
CA ASN A 85 -7.13 14.66 -8.77
C ASN A 85 -6.20 14.95 -7.57
N ARG A 86 -4.97 15.42 -7.83
CA ARG A 86 -3.97 15.78 -6.79
C ARG A 86 -4.44 16.81 -5.76
N HIS A 87 -5.52 17.54 -6.06
CA HIS A 87 -6.01 18.66 -5.28
C HIS A 87 -7.39 18.41 -4.67
N ARG A 88 -8.01 17.26 -4.97
CA ARG A 88 -9.37 16.98 -4.56
C ARG A 88 -9.56 15.50 -4.29
N ILE A 89 -9.92 15.21 -3.04
CA ILE A 89 -10.35 13.90 -2.57
C ILE A 89 -11.81 14.02 -2.15
N ILE A 90 -12.61 12.99 -2.42
CA ILE A 90 -13.99 12.86 -1.93
C ILE A 90 -14.06 11.60 -1.07
N ILE A 91 -14.61 11.74 0.13
CA ILE A 91 -14.83 10.65 1.07
C ILE A 91 -16.32 10.58 1.41
N GLY A 92 -16.91 9.39 1.28
CA GLY A 92 -18.28 9.11 1.69
C GLY A 92 -18.32 8.33 3.00
N GLY A 93 -19.26 8.65 3.87
CA GLY A 93 -19.43 7.98 5.17
C GLY A 93 -20.88 7.79 5.58
N ASP A 94 -21.07 7.27 6.78
CA ASP A 94 -22.39 7.03 7.36
C ASP A 94 -23.18 8.34 7.57
N GLN A 95 -24.51 8.20 7.67
CA GLN A 95 -25.44 9.30 7.99
C GLN A 95 -25.41 10.45 6.96
N GLY A 96 -25.06 10.14 5.71
CA GLY A 96 -25.00 11.12 4.62
C GLY A 96 -23.76 12.02 4.66
N LEU A 97 -22.73 11.65 5.44
CA LEU A 97 -21.49 12.39 5.51
C LEU A 97 -20.74 12.34 4.17
N ILE A 98 -20.44 13.53 3.64
CA ILE A 98 -19.53 13.71 2.51
C ILE A 98 -18.45 14.68 2.97
N ILE A 99 -17.19 14.26 2.86
CA ILE A 99 -16.02 15.11 3.08
C ILE A 99 -15.38 15.34 1.72
N TYR A 100 -14.98 16.57 1.45
CA TYR A 100 -14.07 16.88 0.37
C TYR A 100 -12.90 17.68 0.94
N SER A 101 -11.68 17.45 0.45
CA SER A 101 -10.57 18.34 0.76
C SER A 101 -10.83 19.68 0.06
N PRO A 102 -11.12 20.78 0.79
CA PRO A 102 -11.02 22.08 0.18
C PRO A 102 -9.53 22.30 -0.10
N ASP A 103 -9.21 22.57 -1.35
CA ASP A 103 -8.00 23.27 -1.76
C ASP A 103 -6.84 22.41 -2.30
N GLY A 104 -6.72 22.48 -3.63
CA GLY A 104 -5.45 22.34 -4.34
C GLY A 104 -4.54 23.56 -4.31
N GLU A 105 -4.95 24.61 -3.60
CA GLU A 105 -4.22 25.86 -3.55
C GLU A 105 -4.31 26.45 -2.14
N LYS A 106 -3.21 26.27 -1.39
CA LYS A 106 -2.75 27.10 -0.27
C LYS A 106 -3.59 27.12 1.03
N SER A 107 -2.95 26.61 2.08
CA SER A 107 -2.53 27.46 3.21
C SER A 107 -1.15 27.03 3.69
#